data_AF-A0A9E0LIE4-F1
#
_entry.id   AF-A0A9E0LIE4-F1
#
_cell.length_a   1.000
_cell.length_b   1.000
_cell.length_c   1.000
_cell.angle_alpha   90.00
_cell.angle_beta   90.00
_cell.angle_gamma   90.00
#
_symmetry.space_group_name_H-M   'P 1'
#
loop_
_entity.id
_entity.type
_entity.pdbx_description
1 polymer ?
#
loop_
_entity_poly.entity_id
_entity_poly.type
_entity_poly.pdbx_seq_one_letter_code
_entity_poly.pdbx_strand_id
1 'polypeptide(L)'
;MVEFAFAIPFLLLIVVTIMYFGRVFYTKQAVAMACQEAARLASRTPELSDAQVRESLTGFSTSGDAINSTSVVAQQLGSARLLSQGATGNLPPGAKVKVLPFDSDGSIEDQVAPGTVGVRIEYPFVFVGSAFASSANQFGKSVGVYTGAGGSPVSFLNFPISERAVSFTEVYQQ
;
A
#
# COMPACT_ATOMS: atom_id res chain seq x y z
N MET A 1 13.94 -3.03 44.13
CA MET A 1 13.52 -4.19 43.30
C MET A 1 12.24 -3.89 42.51
N VAL A 2 11.42 -2.90 42.91
CA VAL A 2 10.21 -2.50 42.17
C VAL A 2 10.55 -1.62 40.94
N GLU A 3 11.64 -0.84 40.99
CA GLU A 3 12.06 0.01 39.86
C GLU A 3 12.44 -0.80 38.61
N PHE A 4 13.11 -1.94 38.78
CA PHE A 4 13.46 -2.82 37.66
C PHE A 4 12.24 -3.52 37.08
N ALA A 5 11.23 -3.82 37.92
CA ALA A 5 9.97 -4.41 37.47
C ALA A 5 9.14 -3.43 36.62
N PHE A 6 9.22 -2.12 36.88
CA PHE A 6 8.60 -1.09 36.03
C PHE A 6 9.41 -0.76 34.77
N ALA A 7 10.73 -0.94 34.77
CA ALA A 7 11.54 -0.65 33.59
C ALA A 7 11.23 -1.58 32.39
N ILE A 8 10.95 -2.86 32.64
CA ILE A 8 10.67 -3.87 31.60
C ILE A 8 9.44 -3.52 30.74
N PRO A 9 8.24 -3.22 31.30
CA PRO A 9 7.07 -2.89 30.48
C PRO A 9 7.25 -1.61 29.66
N PHE A 10 7.95 -0.60 30.19
CA PHE A 10 8.25 0.62 29.43
C PHE A 10 9.25 0.35 28.29
N LEU A 11 10.28 -0.46 28.53
CA LEU A 11 11.22 -0.88 27.49
C LEU A 11 10.51 -1.66 26.39
N LEU A 12 9.64 -2.62 26.76
CA LEU A 12 8.84 -3.37 25.79
C LEU A 12 7.94 -2.45 24.96
N LEU A 13 7.29 -1.46 25.59
CA LEU A 13 6.47 -0.49 24.87
C LEU A 13 7.29 0.27 23.82
N ILE A 14 8.47 0.77 24.20
CA ILE A 14 9.37 1.49 23.27
C ILE A 14 9.80 0.58 22.11
N VAL A 15 10.24 -0.64 22.39
CA VAL A 15 10.68 -1.59 21.35
C VAL A 15 9.54 -1.91 20.38
N VAL A 16 8.34 -2.15 20.90
CA VAL A 16 7.14 -2.42 20.11
C VAL A 16 6.81 -1.22 19.23
N THR A 17 6.83 0.01 19.77
CA THR A 17 6.60 1.23 18.98
C THR A 17 7.61 1.40 17.85
N ILE A 18 8.91 1.21 18.12
CA ILE A 18 9.97 1.33 17.10
C ILE A 18 9.79 0.29 16.00
N MET A 19 9.48 -0.96 16.36
CA MET A 19 9.26 -2.03 15.39
C MET A 19 8.08 -1.72 14.46
N TYR A 20 6.96 -1.23 15.01
CA TYR A 20 5.80 -0.87 14.20
C TYR A 20 6.05 0.34 13.31
N PHE A 21 6.71 1.38 13.83
CA PHE A 21 7.10 2.53 13.02
C PHE A 21 8.01 2.11 11.86
N GLY A 22 9.01 1.27 12.12
CA GLY A 22 9.89 0.73 11.10
C GLY A 22 9.13 -0.02 10.00
N ARG A 23 8.12 -0.83 10.38
CA ARG A 23 7.27 -1.55 9.43
C ARG A 23 6.43 -0.61 8.56
N VAL A 24 5.79 0.39 9.14
CA VAL A 24 5.01 1.40 8.39
C VAL A 24 5.91 2.13 7.39
N PHE A 25 7.05 2.62 7.87
CA PHE A 25 7.99 3.38 7.05
C PHE A 25 8.54 2.55 5.89
N TYR A 26 8.92 1.30 6.18
CA TYR A 26 9.37 0.36 5.16
C TYR A 26 8.30 0.12 4.07
N THR A 27 7.05 -0.13 4.47
CA THR A 27 5.95 -0.32 3.51
C THR A 27 5.71 0.95 2.68
N LYS A 28 5.71 2.14 3.30
CA LYS A 28 5.59 3.40 2.57
C LYS A 28 6.68 3.58 1.53
N GLN A 29 7.94 3.35 1.91
CA GLN A 29 9.07 3.49 1.01
C GLN A 29 9.01 2.50 -0.16
N ALA A 30 8.67 1.24 0.12
CA ALA A 30 8.53 0.20 -0.91
C ALA A 30 7.42 0.54 -1.91
N VAL A 31 6.25 0.95 -1.42
CA VAL A 31 5.10 1.33 -2.27
C VAL A 31 5.43 2.58 -3.08
N ALA A 32 6.08 3.59 -2.49
CA ALA A 32 6.48 4.80 -3.22
C ALA A 32 7.48 4.52 -4.35
N MET A 33 8.49 3.67 -4.11
CA MET A 33 9.43 3.25 -5.17
C MET A 33 8.72 2.47 -6.29
N ALA A 34 7.80 1.58 -5.92
CA ALA A 34 6.99 0.86 -6.90
C ALA A 34 6.14 1.82 -7.76
N CYS A 35 5.50 2.83 -7.16
CA CYS A 35 4.75 3.85 -7.90
C CYS A 35 5.63 4.63 -8.86
N GLN A 36 6.81 5.09 -8.42
CA GLN A 36 7.71 5.91 -9.25
C GLN A 36 8.18 5.14 -10.49
N GLU A 37 8.58 3.89 -10.29
CA GLU A 37 9.04 3.05 -11.38
C GLU A 37 7.87 2.66 -12.31
N ALA A 38 6.69 2.40 -11.76
CA ALA A 38 5.49 2.16 -12.55
C ALA A 38 5.11 3.37 -13.41
N ALA A 39 5.15 4.59 -12.85
CA ALA A 39 4.86 5.81 -13.59
C ALA A 39 5.87 6.02 -14.73
N ARG A 40 7.17 5.79 -14.47
CA ARG A 40 8.23 5.85 -15.48
C ARG A 40 8.03 4.86 -16.63
N LEU A 41 7.51 3.67 -16.35
CA LEU A 41 7.18 2.70 -17.38
C LEU A 41 5.91 3.09 -18.12
N ALA A 42 4.87 3.50 -17.40
CA ALA A 42 3.60 3.91 -17.96
C ALA A 42 3.75 5.09 -18.92
N SER A 43 4.65 6.05 -18.66
CA SER A 43 4.88 7.18 -19.58
C SER A 43 5.38 6.75 -20.96
N ARG A 44 6.01 5.58 -21.05
CA ARG A 44 6.61 5.02 -22.27
C ARG A 44 5.75 3.94 -22.92
N THR A 45 4.67 3.54 -22.27
CA THR A 45 3.80 2.50 -22.77
C THR A 45 2.68 3.11 -23.60
N PRO A 46 2.56 2.75 -24.89
CA PRO A 46 1.43 3.16 -25.71
C PRO A 46 0.15 2.42 -25.26
N GLU A 47 -1.02 2.95 -25.66
CA GLU A 47 -2.31 2.25 -25.54
C GLU A 47 -2.72 1.89 -24.10
N LEU A 48 -2.44 2.74 -23.10
CA LEU A 48 -2.91 2.51 -21.72
C LEU A 48 -4.43 2.63 -21.56
N SER A 49 -5.16 3.04 -22.60
CA SER A 49 -6.63 2.97 -22.63
C SER A 49 -7.13 1.51 -22.57
N ASP A 50 -6.36 0.54 -23.06
CA ASP A 50 -6.66 -0.89 -22.93
C ASP A 50 -6.31 -1.42 -21.53
N ALA A 51 -7.28 -2.05 -20.88
CA ALA A 51 -7.10 -2.67 -19.57
C ALA A 51 -6.02 -3.76 -19.59
N GLN A 52 -5.90 -4.56 -20.66
CA GLN A 52 -4.92 -5.65 -20.71
C GLN A 52 -3.48 -5.13 -20.72
N VAL A 53 -3.24 -4.01 -21.40
CA VAL A 53 -1.94 -3.34 -21.44
C VAL A 53 -1.57 -2.83 -20.04
N ARG A 54 -2.54 -2.21 -19.35
CA ARG A 54 -2.34 -1.73 -17.97
C ARG A 54 -2.05 -2.87 -16.99
N GLU A 55 -2.83 -3.95 -17.05
CA GLU A 55 -2.66 -5.11 -16.17
C GLU A 55 -1.33 -5.85 -16.44
N SER A 56 -0.87 -5.87 -17.69
CA SER A 56 0.46 -6.40 -18.03
C SER A 56 1.59 -5.53 -17.48
N LEU A 57 1.42 -4.20 -17.51
CA LEU A 57 2.40 -3.22 -17.01
C LEU A 57 2.49 -3.20 -15.48
N THR A 58 1.34 -3.17 -14.79
CA THR A 58 1.26 -3.18 -13.32
C THR A 58 1.43 -4.58 -12.74
N GLY A 59 1.22 -5.62 -13.55
CA GLY A 59 1.26 -7.01 -13.11
C GLY A 59 0.03 -7.50 -12.37
N PHE A 60 -0.96 -6.63 -12.15
CA PHE A 60 -2.15 -6.95 -11.36
C PHE A 60 -3.41 -6.51 -12.07
N SER A 61 -4.47 -7.29 -11.91
CA SER A 61 -5.82 -6.86 -12.28
C SER A 61 -6.29 -5.74 -11.36
N THR A 62 -7.33 -5.01 -11.78
CA THR A 62 -8.01 -4.03 -10.91
C THR A 62 -8.57 -4.64 -9.62
N SER A 63 -8.79 -5.97 -9.60
CA SER A 63 -9.23 -6.74 -8.42
C SER A 63 -8.06 -7.24 -7.56
N GLY A 64 -6.83 -7.09 -8.02
CA GLY A 64 -5.61 -7.46 -7.31
C GLY A 64 -5.05 -8.86 -7.61
N ASP A 65 -5.59 -9.55 -8.61
CA ASP A 65 -5.05 -10.84 -9.06
C ASP A 65 -3.74 -10.64 -9.81
N ALA A 66 -2.76 -11.51 -9.56
CA ALA A 66 -1.49 -11.46 -10.29
C ALA A 66 -1.67 -11.93 -11.74
N ILE A 67 -1.42 -11.02 -12.68
CA ILE A 67 -1.49 -11.26 -14.13
C ILE A 67 -0.09 -11.44 -14.71
N ASN A 68 0.85 -10.57 -14.32
CA ASN A 68 2.23 -10.61 -14.80
C ASN A 68 3.21 -10.41 -13.64
N SER A 69 3.71 -11.52 -13.10
CA SER A 69 4.70 -11.52 -12.01
C SER A 69 6.09 -11.00 -12.43
N THR A 70 6.34 -10.82 -13.73
CA THR A 70 7.58 -10.23 -14.24
C THR A 70 7.51 -8.71 -14.40
N SER A 71 6.32 -8.11 -14.20
CA SER A 71 6.19 -6.66 -14.17
C SER A 71 7.05 -6.05 -13.06
N VAL A 72 7.52 -4.83 -13.29
CA VAL A 72 8.40 -4.17 -12.32
C VAL A 72 7.65 -3.87 -11.02
N VAL A 73 6.36 -3.57 -11.09
CA VAL A 73 5.54 -3.37 -9.89
C VAL A 73 5.41 -4.66 -9.07
N ALA A 74 5.11 -5.79 -9.72
CA ALA A 74 5.05 -7.08 -9.02
C ALA A 74 6.40 -7.47 -8.41
N GLN A 75 7.51 -7.24 -9.12
CA GLN A 75 8.86 -7.51 -8.59
C GLN A 75 9.22 -6.61 -7.40
N GLN A 76 8.90 -5.32 -7.46
CA GLN A 76 9.17 -4.38 -6.37
C GLN A 76 8.32 -4.70 -5.13
N LEU A 77 7.02 -4.92 -5.29
CA LEU A 77 6.16 -5.34 -4.18
C LEU A 77 6.55 -6.72 -3.63
N GLY A 78 6.94 -7.65 -4.49
CA GLY A 78 7.45 -8.97 -4.11
C GLY A 78 8.77 -8.91 -3.34
N SER A 79 9.72 -8.07 -3.78
CA SER A 79 10.97 -7.84 -3.04
C SER A 79 10.73 -7.29 -1.64
N ALA A 80 9.68 -6.48 -1.49
CA ALA A 80 9.24 -5.92 -0.23
C ALA A 80 8.38 -6.88 0.61
N ARG A 81 8.13 -8.09 0.11
CA ARG A 81 7.28 -9.13 0.71
C ARG A 81 5.83 -8.69 0.96
N LEU A 82 5.29 -7.87 0.07
CA LEU A 82 3.97 -7.26 0.20
C LEU A 82 2.88 -8.01 -0.57
N LEU A 83 3.19 -9.17 -1.17
CA LEU A 83 2.24 -10.01 -1.91
C LEU A 83 1.72 -11.16 -1.05
N SER A 84 0.65 -11.83 -1.50
CA SER A 84 -0.06 -12.85 -0.71
C SER A 84 0.78 -14.05 -0.27
N GLN A 85 1.84 -14.37 -1.01
CA GLN A 85 2.80 -15.42 -0.66
C GLN A 85 4.15 -14.81 -0.21
N GLY A 86 4.13 -13.56 0.24
CA GLY A 86 5.31 -12.76 0.52
C GLY A 86 5.89 -12.19 -0.78
N ALA A 87 6.70 -12.98 -1.48
CA ALA A 87 7.43 -12.50 -2.66
C ALA A 87 6.65 -12.60 -3.98
N THR A 88 5.56 -13.36 -4.00
CA THR A 88 4.74 -13.65 -5.19
C THR A 88 3.26 -13.69 -4.82
N GLY A 89 2.41 -13.81 -5.84
CA GLY A 89 0.97 -13.94 -5.69
C GLY A 89 0.24 -12.61 -5.78
N ASN A 90 -1.03 -12.65 -5.39
CA ASN A 90 -1.97 -11.54 -5.51
C ASN A 90 -1.67 -10.41 -4.53
N LEU A 91 -2.24 -9.24 -4.80
CA LEU A 91 -2.29 -8.15 -3.82
C LEU A 91 -3.13 -8.58 -2.60
N PRO A 92 -2.82 -8.04 -1.40
CA PRO A 92 -3.67 -8.26 -0.23
C PRO A 92 -5.08 -7.71 -0.45
N PRO A 93 -6.10 -8.31 0.20
CA PRO A 93 -7.46 -7.78 0.17
C PRO A 93 -7.52 -6.30 0.55
N GLY A 94 -8.08 -5.46 -0.34
CA GLY A 94 -8.17 -4.02 -0.16
C GLY A 94 -6.98 -3.22 -0.70
N ALA A 95 -5.93 -3.88 -1.19
CA ALA A 95 -4.91 -3.21 -2.00
C ALA A 95 -5.38 -3.03 -3.44
N LYS A 96 -4.95 -1.94 -4.07
CA LYS A 96 -5.27 -1.59 -5.45
C LYS A 96 -4.08 -0.94 -6.13
N VAL A 97 -3.88 -1.25 -7.40
CA VAL A 97 -2.97 -0.53 -8.27
C VAL A 97 -3.82 0.10 -9.38
N LYS A 98 -3.75 1.42 -9.51
CA LYS A 98 -4.49 2.20 -10.50
C LYS A 98 -3.51 2.94 -11.39
N VAL A 99 -3.71 2.90 -12.70
CA VAL A 99 -3.03 3.77 -13.66
C VAL A 99 -3.95 4.93 -14.01
N LEU A 100 -3.54 6.14 -13.65
CA LEU A 100 -4.31 7.36 -13.83
C LEU A 100 -3.93 8.05 -15.15
N PRO A 101 -4.90 8.60 -15.91
CA PRO A 101 -6.31 8.75 -15.54
C PRO A 101 -7.22 7.54 -15.89
N PHE A 102 -6.70 6.50 -16.52
CA PHE A 102 -7.50 5.42 -17.13
C PHE A 102 -8.31 4.57 -16.14
N ASP A 103 -7.76 4.29 -14.96
CA ASP A 103 -8.41 3.56 -13.87
C ASP A 103 -9.06 4.50 -12.84
N SER A 104 -9.27 5.77 -13.19
CA SER A 104 -9.91 6.73 -12.30
C SER A 104 -11.38 6.38 -12.06
N ASP A 105 -11.80 6.46 -10.80
CA ASP A 105 -13.20 6.39 -10.40
C ASP A 105 -13.90 7.78 -10.38
N GLY A 106 -13.24 8.81 -10.91
CA GLY A 106 -13.71 10.20 -10.88
C GLY A 106 -13.43 10.92 -9.55
N SER A 107 -12.73 10.27 -8.61
CA SER A 107 -12.28 10.93 -7.37
C SER A 107 -11.29 12.06 -7.65
N ILE A 108 -11.33 13.09 -6.79
CA ILE A 108 -10.37 14.22 -6.82
C ILE A 108 -8.93 13.70 -6.67
N GLU A 109 -8.73 12.64 -5.89
CA GLU A 109 -7.43 12.02 -5.65
C GLU A 109 -6.83 11.34 -6.91
N ASP A 110 -7.68 11.02 -7.88
CA ASP A 110 -7.31 10.36 -9.12
C ASP A 110 -7.09 11.38 -10.27
N GLN A 111 -7.28 12.68 -10.00
CA GLN A 111 -7.01 13.74 -10.96
C GLN A 111 -5.50 13.91 -11.18
N VAL A 112 -5.12 13.86 -12.45
CA VAL A 112 -3.75 14.10 -12.95
C VAL A 112 -3.78 15.20 -14.01
N ALA A 113 -2.67 15.93 -14.14
CA ALA A 113 -2.58 17.03 -15.11
C ALA A 113 -2.70 16.50 -16.55
N PRO A 114 -3.26 17.29 -17.49
CA PRO A 114 -3.31 16.89 -18.89
C PRO A 114 -1.92 16.56 -19.45
N GLY A 115 -1.82 15.47 -20.22
CA GLY A 115 -0.53 15.01 -20.78
C GLY A 115 0.38 14.30 -19.76
N THR A 116 -0.13 13.94 -18.59
CA THR A 116 0.58 13.13 -17.60
C THR A 116 -0.11 11.80 -17.37
N VAL A 117 0.69 10.80 -17.00
CA VAL A 117 0.24 9.51 -16.53
C VAL A 117 0.72 9.30 -15.09
N GLY A 118 -0.18 8.81 -14.25
CA GLY A 118 0.11 8.51 -12.86
C GLY A 118 -0.05 7.04 -12.55
N VAL A 119 0.68 6.54 -11.55
CA VAL A 119 0.38 5.26 -10.92
C VAL A 119 0.16 5.49 -9.44
N ARG A 120 -0.97 4.99 -8.95
CA ARG A 120 -1.36 5.05 -7.55
C ARG A 120 -1.46 3.63 -7.02
N ILE A 121 -0.80 3.39 -5.89
CA ILE A 121 -0.89 2.13 -5.17
C ILE A 121 -1.49 2.41 -3.80
N GLU A 122 -2.60 1.76 -3.53
CA GLU A 122 -3.25 1.72 -2.23
C GLU A 122 -2.92 0.39 -1.59
N TYR A 123 -2.35 0.42 -0.38
CA TYR A 123 -1.93 -0.78 0.35
C TYR A 123 -2.51 -0.76 1.77
N PRO A 124 -3.25 -1.79 2.20
CA PRO A 124 -3.84 -1.85 3.53
C PRO A 124 -2.75 -2.12 4.56
N PHE A 125 -2.42 -1.13 5.39
CA PHE A 125 -1.56 -1.36 6.53
C PHE A 125 -2.39 -1.86 7.72
N VAL A 126 -2.03 -3.05 8.21
CA VAL A 126 -2.64 -3.65 9.38
C VAL A 126 -1.69 -3.53 10.57
N PHE A 127 -2.12 -2.79 11.59
CA PHE A 127 -1.31 -2.52 12.79
C PHE A 127 -1.11 -3.78 13.62
N VAL A 128 -2.17 -4.56 13.85
CA VAL A 128 -2.15 -5.84 14.57
C VAL A 128 -2.69 -6.95 13.68
N GLY A 129 -1.86 -7.95 13.36
CA GLY A 129 -2.24 -9.08 12.50
C GLY A 129 -1.57 -9.07 11.12
N SER A 130 -2.09 -9.91 10.21
CA SER A 130 -1.59 -10.02 8.83
C SER A 130 -2.59 -9.40 7.85
N ALA A 131 -2.09 -8.86 6.74
CA ALA A 131 -2.92 -8.34 5.66
C ALA A 131 -3.60 -9.47 4.83
N PHE A 132 -3.32 -10.74 5.15
CA PHE A 132 -3.75 -11.91 4.37
C PHE A 132 -4.66 -12.87 5.15
N ALA A 133 -4.88 -12.64 6.45
CA ALA A 133 -5.79 -13.46 7.25
C ALA A 133 -7.23 -12.94 7.13
N SER A 134 -8.15 -13.83 6.73
CA SER A 134 -9.60 -13.62 6.81
C SER A 134 -10.12 -13.46 8.25
N SER A 135 -9.27 -13.71 9.25
CA SER A 135 -9.52 -13.60 10.69
C SER A 135 -8.78 -12.43 11.37
N ALA A 136 -8.21 -11.48 10.62
CA ALA A 136 -7.53 -10.29 11.15
C ALA A 136 -8.42 -9.35 12.01
N ASN A 137 -9.71 -9.69 12.18
CA ASN A 137 -10.67 -8.94 12.99
C ASN A 137 -10.62 -9.27 14.50
N GLN A 138 -9.69 -10.11 14.97
CA GLN A 138 -9.69 -10.53 16.39
C GLN A 138 -9.46 -9.37 17.39
N PHE A 139 -8.91 -8.23 16.93
CA PHE A 139 -8.74 -6.99 17.73
C PHE A 139 -9.52 -5.78 17.17
N GLY A 140 -10.40 -5.98 16.18
CA GLY A 140 -11.11 -4.89 15.49
C GLY A 140 -10.19 -4.02 14.61
N LYS A 141 -10.77 -3.09 13.84
CA LYS A 141 -10.03 -2.14 12.96
C LYS A 141 -9.19 -1.10 13.72
N SER A 142 -9.26 -1.15 15.04
CA SER A 142 -8.78 -0.14 15.96
C SER A 142 -8.60 -0.74 17.35
N VAL A 143 -7.43 -0.57 17.96
CA VAL A 143 -7.27 -0.75 19.41
C VAL A 143 -7.58 0.59 20.06
N GLY A 144 -8.66 0.65 20.85
CA GLY A 144 -9.04 1.84 21.62
C GLY A 144 -8.33 1.85 22.96
N VAL A 145 -7.46 2.84 23.21
CA VAL A 145 -6.96 3.09 24.58
C VAL A 145 -7.91 4.07 25.26
N TYR A 146 -8.52 3.62 26.35
CA TYR A 146 -9.44 4.43 27.15
C TYR A 146 -8.67 5.50 27.92
N THR A 147 -8.96 6.78 27.65
CA THR A 147 -8.28 7.91 28.31
C THR A 147 -8.99 8.39 29.58
N GLY A 148 -9.94 7.61 30.12
CA GLY A 148 -10.71 7.93 31.33
C GLY A 148 -12.21 8.15 31.08
N ALA A 149 -12.95 8.46 32.14
CA ALA A 149 -14.40 8.66 32.09
C ALA A 149 -14.74 9.86 31.18
N GLY A 150 -15.46 9.60 30.08
CA GLY A 150 -15.87 10.61 29.10
C GLY A 150 -14.88 10.87 27.95
N GLY A 151 -13.74 10.17 27.90
CA GLY A 151 -12.78 10.29 26.80
C GLY A 151 -13.17 9.44 25.58
N SER A 152 -13.10 10.01 24.38
CA SER A 152 -13.21 9.24 23.14
C SER A 152 -12.00 8.29 23.01
N PRO A 153 -12.19 7.03 22.62
CA PRO A 153 -11.10 6.07 22.51
C PRO A 153 -10.05 6.55 21.50
N VAL A 154 -8.79 6.56 21.89
CA VAL A 154 -7.68 6.78 20.95
C VAL A 154 -7.52 5.50 20.14
N SER A 155 -7.88 5.58 18.86
CA SER A 155 -7.87 4.46 17.92
C SER A 155 -6.51 4.34 17.24
N PHE A 156 -5.80 3.23 17.48
CA PHE A 156 -4.66 2.83 16.64
C PHE A 156 -5.20 2.15 15.38
N LEU A 157 -5.31 2.92 14.29
CA LEU A 157 -6.07 2.54 13.09
C LEU A 157 -5.27 1.65 12.14
N ASN A 158 -5.93 0.65 11.57
CA ASN A 158 -5.58 0.16 10.24
C ASN A 158 -5.87 1.29 9.25
N PHE A 159 -4.85 1.73 8.51
CA PHE A 159 -5.00 2.80 7.51
C PHE A 159 -4.45 2.34 6.16
N PRO A 160 -5.08 2.75 5.04
CA PRO A 160 -4.48 2.53 3.74
C PRO A 160 -3.25 3.43 3.58
N ILE A 161 -2.11 2.85 3.24
CA ILE A 161 -0.97 3.56 2.68
C ILE A 161 -1.31 3.82 1.21
N SER A 162 -1.52 5.07 0.84
CA SER A 162 -1.78 5.49 -0.53
C SER A 162 -0.61 6.33 -1.00
N GLU A 163 0.15 5.84 -1.97
CA GLU A 163 1.25 6.58 -2.58
C GLU A 163 0.98 6.73 -4.08
N ARG A 164 1.40 7.86 -4.65
CA ARG A 164 1.14 8.21 -6.05
C ARG A 164 2.40 8.81 -6.66
N ALA A 165 2.72 8.39 -7.87
CA ALA A 165 3.73 9.03 -8.70
C ALA A 165 3.11 9.43 -10.04
N VAL A 166 3.60 10.53 -10.61
CA VAL A 166 3.11 11.10 -11.86
C VAL A 166 4.30 11.44 -12.74
N SER A 167 4.17 11.22 -14.03
CA SER A 167 5.19 11.52 -15.04
C SER A 167 4.55 12.06 -16.31
N PHE A 168 5.29 12.88 -17.05
CA PHE A 168 4.85 13.32 -18.38
C PHE A 168 4.81 12.13 -19.32
N THR A 169 3.76 12.06 -20.12
CA THR A 169 3.63 10.99 -21.11
C THR A 169 4.62 11.24 -22.25
N GLU A 170 5.49 10.27 -22.51
CA GLU A 170 6.52 10.34 -23.56
C GLU A 170 6.01 9.79 -24.90
N VAL A 171 4.86 9.09 -24.89
CA VAL A 171 4.27 8.41 -26.05
C VAL A 171 2.82 8.83 -26.23
N TYR A 172 2.32 8.85 -27.48
CA TYR A 172 0.93 9.19 -27.76
C TYR A 172 -0.03 8.15 -27.16
N GLN A 173 -1.05 8.62 -26.44
CA GLN A 173 -2.10 7.80 -25.85
C GLN A 173 -3.33 7.91 -26.77
N GLN A 174 -3.77 6.79 -27.37
CA GLN A 174 -5.00 6.73 -28.16
C GLN A 174 -6.23 6.52 -27.27
#